data_AF-A0A6A0QQW4-F1
#
_entry.id   AF-A0A6A0QQW4-F1
#
_cell.length_a   1.000
_cell.length_b   1.000
_cell.length_c   1.000
_cell.angle_alpha   90.00
_cell.angle_beta   90.00
_cell.angle_gamma   90.00
#
_symmetry.space_group_name_H-M   'P 1'
#
loop_
_entity.id
_entity.type
_entity.pdbx_description
1 polymer ?
#
loop_
_entity_poly.entity_id
_entity_poly.type
_entity_poly.pdbx_seq_one_letter_code
_entity_poly.pdbx_strand_id
1 'polypeptide(L)' 'MTKQTTVRLPEDLADDAEAIARVKGTSVNALIVDALKAEIERVRQDEDFTSRAKRLLERDRELLERLAQ' A
#
# COMPACT_ATOMS: atom_id res chain seq x y z
N MET A 1 15.17 7.31 2.61
CA MET A 1 14.86 8.16 1.45
C MET A 1 13.35 8.21 1.27
N THR A 2 12.78 9.38 0.98
CA THR A 2 11.34 9.55 0.72
C THR A 2 11.10 9.69 -0.78
N LYS A 3 10.15 8.91 -1.33
CA LYS A 3 9.70 9.07 -2.72
C LYS A 3 8.46 9.96 -2.73
N GLN A 4 8.52 11.09 -3.44
CA GLN A 4 7.34 11.94 -3.61
C GLN A 4 6.31 11.22 -4.49
N THR A 5 5.05 11.25 -4.08
CA THR A 5 3.93 10.64 -4.80
C THR A 5 2.71 11.54 -4.66
N THR A 6 2.03 11.82 -5.77
CA THR A 6 0.78 12.60 -5.79
C THR A 6 -0.39 11.64 -5.90
N VAL A 7 -1.36 11.75 -4.99
CA VAL A 7 -2.58 10.93 -4.96
C VAL A 7 -3.78 11.81 -5.27
N ARG A 8 -4.68 11.35 -6.14
CA ARG A 8 -5.98 12.00 -6.37
C ARG A 8 -7.01 11.28 -5.50
N LEU A 9 -7.47 11.97 -4.46
CA LEU A 9 -8.54 11.46 -3.59
C LEU A 9 -9.88 11.98 -4.11
N PRO A 10 -10.95 11.16 -4.07
CA PRO A 10 -12.31 11.67 -4.14
C PRO A 10 -12.53 12.77 -3.11
N GLU A 11 -13.36 13.76 -3.43
CA GLU A 11 -13.60 14.95 -2.61
C GLU A 11 -14.01 14.58 -1.18
N ASP A 12 -15.06 13.76 -1.03
CA ASP A 12 -15.55 13.31 0.28
C ASP A 12 -14.46 12.63 1.13
N LEU A 13 -13.60 11.83 0.49
CA LEU A 13 -12.50 11.14 1.20
C LEU A 13 -11.40 12.12 1.62
N ALA A 14 -11.15 13.16 0.83
CA ALA A 14 -10.19 14.20 1.17
C ALA A 14 -10.67 15.00 2.38
N ASP A 15 -11.95 15.38 2.41
CA ASP A 15 -12.56 16.14 3.50
C ASP A 15 -12.54 15.35 4.81
N ASP A 16 -12.93 14.07 4.76
CA ASP A 16 -12.88 13.17 5.93
C ASP A 16 -11.45 12.99 6.45
N ALA A 17 -10.49 12.80 5.55
CA ALA A 17 -9.09 12.65 5.91
C ALA A 17 -8.53 13.93 6.56
N GLU A 18 -8.92 15.11 6.06
CA GLU A 18 -8.53 16.40 6.65
C GLU A 18 -9.14 16.57 8.05
N ALA A 19 -10.43 16.30 8.22
CA ALA A 19 -11.10 16.39 9.51
C ALA A 19 -10.43 15.47 10.55
N ILE A 20 -10.16 14.21 10.19
CA ILE A 20 -9.48 13.25 11.06
C ILE A 20 -8.07 13.72 11.40
N ALA A 21 -7.29 14.16 10.41
CA ALA A 21 -5.93 14.63 10.61
C ALA A 21 -5.91 15.83 11.57
N ARG A 22 -6.84 16.78 11.38
CA ARG A 22 -6.99 17.96 12.23
C ARG A 22 -7.33 17.60 13.67
N VAL A 23 -8.30 16.70 13.88
CA VAL A 23 -8.68 16.22 15.23
C VAL A 23 -7.50 15.52 15.91
N LYS A 24 -6.70 14.77 15.16
CA LYS A 24 -5.49 14.09 15.66
C LYS A 24 -4.29 15.04 15.86
N GLY A 25 -4.39 16.31 15.45
CA GLY A 25 -3.27 17.25 15.48
C GLY A 25 -2.11 16.86 14.55
N THR A 26 -2.40 16.17 13.45
CA THR A 26 -1.41 15.70 12.47
C THR A 26 -1.74 16.19 11.05
N SER A 27 -0.91 15.83 10.08
CA SER A 27 -1.15 16.15 8.66
C SER A 27 -1.87 15.02 7.93
N VAL A 28 -2.60 15.35 6.86
CA VAL A 28 -3.20 14.35 5.95
C VAL A 28 -2.14 13.40 5.41
N ASN A 29 -0.94 13.90 5.11
CA ASN A 29 0.19 13.06 4.70
C ASN A 29 0.55 12.00 5.76
N ALA A 30 0.68 12.41 7.03
CA ALA A 30 0.98 11.47 8.10
C ALA A 30 -0.14 10.44 8.28
N LEU A 31 -1.40 10.87 8.19
CA LEU A 31 -2.56 9.98 8.23
C LEU A 31 -2.52 8.93 7.11
N ILE A 32 -2.23 9.35 5.88
CA ILE A 32 -2.09 8.44 4.72
C ILE A 32 -0.94 7.45 4.94
N VAL A 33 0.22 7.93 5.41
CA VAL A 33 1.37 7.06 5.69
C VAL A 33 1.03 6.00 6.74
N ASP A 34 0.36 6.38 7.82
CA ASP A 34 0.00 5.46 8.89
C ASP A 34 -1.08 4.46 8.44
N ALA A 35 -2.07 4.90 7.66
CA ALA A 35 -3.06 4.02 7.06
C ALA A 35 -2.42 2.98 6.13
N LEU A 36 -1.47 3.40 5.28
CA LEU A 36 -0.74 2.49 4.39
C LEU A 36 0.14 1.50 5.16
N LYS A 37 0.78 1.91 6.26
CA LYS A 37 1.53 0.98 7.11
C LYS A 37 0.61 -0.05 7.74
N ALA A 38 -0.53 0.37 8.28
CA ALA A 38 -1.51 -0.53 8.88
C ALA A 38 -2.06 -1.53 7.85
N GLU A 39 -2.32 -1.07 6.63
CA GLU A 39 -2.72 -1.92 5.50
C GLU A 39 -1.66 -2.98 5.19
N ILE A 40 -0.40 -2.57 5.04
CA ILE A 40 0.71 -3.48 4.74
C ILE A 40 0.87 -4.53 5.84
N GLU A 41 0.80 -4.15 7.11
CA GLU A 41 0.90 -5.10 8.23
C GLU A 41 -0.28 -6.07 8.25
N ARG A 42 -1.51 -5.60 7.96
CA ARG A 42 -2.67 -6.49 7.85
C ARG A 42 -2.49 -7.51 6.73
N VAL A 43 -2.00 -7.07 5.57
CA VAL A 43 -1.76 -7.93 4.41
C VAL A 43 -0.61 -8.92 4.67
N ARG A 44 0.42 -8.54 5.43
CA ARG A 44 1.50 -9.45 5.85
C ARG A 44 1.02 -10.58 6.74
N GLN A 45 0.00 -10.33 7.55
CA GLN A 45 -0.61 -11.34 8.42
C GLN A 45 -1.63 -12.22 7.69
N ASP A 46 -2.02 -11.85 6.46
CA ASP A 46 -2.88 -12.66 5.60
C ASP A 46 -2.05 -13.75 4.90
N GLU A 47 -2.13 -14.97 5.43
CA GLU A 47 -1.43 -16.15 4.90
C GLU A 47 -1.88 -16.50 3.48
N ASP A 48 -3.15 -16.27 3.14
CA ASP A 48 -3.70 -16.54 1.81
C ASP A 48 -3.18 -15.52 0.78
N PHE A 49 -3.12 -14.23 1.16
CA PHE A 49 -2.51 -13.20 0.34
C PHE A 49 -1.03 -13.51 0.10
N THR A 50 -0.30 -13.83 1.16
CA THR A 50 1.15 -14.12 1.08
C THR A 50 1.41 -15.37 0.23
N SER A 51 0.59 -16.40 0.35
CA SER A 51 0.70 -17.62 -0.45
C SER A 51 0.41 -17.38 -1.93
N ARG A 52 -0.60 -16.55 -2.26
CA ARG A 52 -0.88 -16.13 -3.64
C ARG A 52 0.27 -15.31 -4.23
N ALA A 53 0.83 -14.37 -3.47
CA ALA A 53 1.96 -13.57 -3.89
C ALA A 53 3.21 -14.43 -4.16
N LYS A 54 3.51 -15.41 -3.30
CA LYS A 54 4.63 -16.36 -3.52
C LYS A 54 4.47 -17.15 -4.81
N ARG A 55 3.28 -17.72 -5.05
CA ARG A 55 3.00 -18.47 -6.29
C ARG A 55 3.13 -17.61 -7.55
N LEU A 56 2.73 -16.34 -7.47
CA LEU A 56 2.89 -15.41 -8.59
C LEU A 56 4.37 -15.17 -8.90
N LEU A 57 5.17 -14.89 -7.86
CA LEU A 57 6.60 -14.66 -8.00
C LEU A 57 7.36 -15.90 -8.53
N GLU A 58 7.00 -17.10 -8.09
CA GLU A 58 7.57 -18.35 -8.62
C GLU A 58 7.28 -18.50 -10.12
N ARG A 59 6.03 -18.27 -10.53
CA ARG A 59 5.65 -18.31 -11.95
C ARG A 59 6.35 -17.25 -12.78
N ASP A 60 6.47 -16.03 -12.26
CA ASP A 60 7.18 -14.94 -12.94
C ASP A 60 8.67 -15.27 -13.10
N ARG A 61 9.29 -15.90 -12.09
CA ARG A 61 10.66 -16.40 -12.17
C ARG A 61 10.82 -17.47 -13.24
N GLU A 62 9.95 -18.48 -13.26
CA GLU A 62 9.95 -19.53 -14.28
C GLU A 62 9.78 -18.94 -15.69
N LEU A 63 8.93 -17.92 -15.84
CA LEU A 63 8.74 -17.23 -17.12
C LEU A 63 10.02 -16.49 -17.55
N LEU A 64 10.67 -15.78 -16.63
CA LEU A 64 11.93 -15.08 -16.90
C LEU A 64 13.05 -16.06 -17.28
N GLU A 65 13.16 -17.20 -16.60
CA GLU A 65 14.14 -18.24 -16.93
C GLU A 65 13.92 -18.83 -18.33
N ARG A 66 12.65 -18.98 -18.76
CA ARG A 66 12.31 -19.42 -20.12
C ARG A 66 12.58 -18.37 -21.20
N LEU A 67 12.39 -17.08 -20.88
CA LEU A 67 12.59 -15.98 -21.83
C LEU A 67 14.05 -15.54 -21.95
N ALA A 68 14.90 -15.89 -20.97
CA ALA A 68 16.34 -15.64 -21.00
C ALA A 68 17.15 -16.69 -21.80
N GLN A 69 16.49 -17.73 -22.32
CA GLN A 69 17.02 -18.66 -23.33
C GLN A 69 16.79 -18.13 -24.74
#